data_AF-A0A1J0TWE0-F1
#
_entry.id   AF-A0A1J0TWE0-F1
#
_cell.length_a   1.000
_cell.length_b   1.000
_cell.length_c   1.000
_cell.angle_alpha   90.00
_cell.angle_beta   90.00
_cell.angle_gamma   90.00
#
_symmetry.space_group_name_H-M   'P 1'
#
loop_
_entity.id
_entity.type
_entity.pdbx_description
1 polymer ?
#
loop_
_entity_poly.entity_id
_entity_poly.type
_entity_poly.pdbx_seq_one_letter_code
_entity_poly.pdbx_strand_id
1 'polypeptide(L)' 'MRARTEQRPREDIMAADPTTANDIADEDLEPVADETARQAQRVVAAYAENADECRMLLSMLGIGPSDKH' A
#
# COMPACT_ATOMS: atom_id res chain seq x y z
N MET A 1 -58.64 3.04 17.78
CA MET A 1 -57.78 4.25 17.86
C MET A 1 -56.41 3.87 17.31
N ARG A 2 -55.91 4.61 16.31
CA ARG A 2 -54.66 4.33 15.56
C ARG A 2 -53.44 4.95 16.26
N ALA A 3 -52.27 4.32 16.07
CA ALA A 3 -50.89 4.86 15.94
C ALA A 3 -49.92 3.76 16.43
N ARG A 4 -49.11 3.05 15.64
CA ARG A 4 -48.08 3.43 14.65
C ARG A 4 -47.13 4.50 15.17
N THR A 5 -46.00 4.05 15.73
CA THR A 5 -44.61 4.58 15.70
C THR A 5 -43.82 3.77 16.76
N GLU A 6 -42.57 3.33 16.65
CA GLU A 6 -41.46 3.58 15.74
C GLU A 6 -40.76 2.25 15.42
N GLN A 7 -40.86 1.79 14.17
CA GLN A 7 -39.80 0.96 13.59
C GLN A 7 -38.59 1.89 13.42
N ARG A 8 -37.64 1.84 14.35
CA ARG A 8 -36.34 2.50 14.16
C ARG A 8 -35.67 1.86 12.94
N PRO A 9 -35.27 2.63 11.93
CA PRO A 9 -34.67 2.06 10.73
C PRO A 9 -33.38 1.34 11.11
N ARG A 10 -33.18 0.16 10.51
CA ARG A 10 -31.89 -0.55 10.51
C ARG A 10 -30.93 0.13 9.52
N GLU A 11 -30.73 1.42 9.74
CA GLU A 11 -29.72 2.27 9.10
C GLU A 11 -28.87 2.69 10.31
N ASP A 12 -27.85 1.94 10.70
CA ASP A 12 -26.47 2.25 10.33
C ASP A 12 -25.57 1.07 10.71
N ILE A 13 -25.81 -0.12 10.13
CA ILE A 13 -24.71 -1.07 9.99
C ILE A 13 -23.88 -0.51 8.82
N MET A 14 -23.17 0.58 9.08
CA MET A 14 -22.07 1.02 8.23
C MET A 14 -21.12 -0.16 8.17
N ALA A 15 -21.24 -0.97 7.12
CA ALA A 15 -20.22 -1.93 6.75
C ALA A 15 -18.94 -1.10 6.68
N ALA A 16 -18.04 -1.33 7.63
CA ALA A 16 -16.73 -0.71 7.61
C ALA A 16 -16.18 -0.91 6.20
N ASP A 17 -15.96 0.19 5.49
CA ASP A 17 -15.39 0.17 4.16
C ASP A 17 -14.06 -0.58 4.29
N PRO A 18 -13.90 -1.79 3.70
CA PRO A 18 -12.70 -2.60 3.89
C PRO A 18 -11.45 -1.89 3.35
N THR A 19 -11.65 -0.82 2.59
CA THR A 19 -10.63 0.13 2.14
C THR A 19 -9.90 0.76 3.32
N THR A 20 -10.59 1.14 4.40
CA THR A 20 -9.98 1.73 5.61
C THR A 20 -9.16 0.73 6.43
N ALA A 21 -9.39 -0.58 6.28
CA ALA A 21 -8.68 -1.61 7.06
C ALA A 21 -7.27 -1.92 6.52
N ASN A 22 -6.95 -1.46 5.30
CA ASN A 22 -5.65 -1.68 4.65
C ASN A 22 -4.89 -0.37 4.40
N ASP A 23 -5.38 0.75 4.90
CA ASP A 23 -4.71 2.04 4.81
C ASP A 23 -3.62 2.10 5.89
N ILE A 24 -2.40 1.68 5.53
CA ILE A 24 -1.23 1.80 6.39
C ILE A 24 -0.66 3.18 6.13
N ALA A 25 -0.61 4.02 7.17
CA ALA A 25 -0.03 5.34 7.04
C ALA A 25 1.45 5.22 6.65
N ASP A 26 1.93 6.05 5.72
CA ASP A 26 3.34 6.03 5.27
C ASP A 26 4.34 6.20 6.44
N GLU A 27 3.91 6.82 7.54
CA GLU A 27 4.67 6.98 8.78
C GLU A 27 4.86 5.69 9.59
N ASP A 28 4.04 4.67 9.35
CA ASP A 28 4.15 3.33 9.97
C ASP A 28 4.94 2.33 9.10
N LEU A 29 5.42 2.75 7.92
CA LEU A 29 6.22 1.91 7.04
C LEU A 29 7.71 2.01 7.41
N GLU A 30 8.29 0.88 7.81
CA GLU A 30 9.73 0.78 7.99
C GLU A 30 10.46 0.83 6.63
N PRO A 31 11.61 1.51 6.53
CA PRO A 31 12.44 1.48 5.34
C PRO A 31 12.80 0.06 4.93
N VAL A 32 12.89 -0.19 3.61
CA VAL A 32 13.29 -1.49 3.08
C VAL A 32 14.70 -1.83 3.58
N ALA A 33 14.86 -2.98 4.24
CA ALA A 33 16.16 -3.45 4.69
C ALA A 33 17.15 -3.58 3.53
N ASP A 34 18.43 -3.29 3.77
CA ASP A 34 19.49 -3.29 2.73
C ASP A 34 19.59 -4.62 1.97
N GLU A 35 19.33 -5.74 2.63
CA GLU A 35 19.33 -7.07 2.00
C GLU A 35 18.17 -7.19 1.01
N THR A 36 16.96 -6.81 1.43
CA THR A 36 15.75 -6.80 0.60
C THR A 36 15.89 -5.81 -0.56
N ALA A 37 16.49 -4.64 -0.33
CA ALA A 37 16.79 -3.67 -1.38
C ALA A 37 17.69 -4.27 -2.46
N ARG A 38 18.74 -5.01 -2.10
CA ARG A 38 19.62 -5.69 -3.06
C ARG A 38 18.91 -6.82 -3.81
N GLN A 39 18.04 -7.58 -3.14
CA GLN A 39 17.25 -8.63 -3.79
C GLN A 39 16.27 -8.01 -4.81
N ALA A 40 15.55 -6.97 -4.42
CA ALA A 40 14.65 -6.24 -5.29
C ALA A 40 15.39 -5.64 -6.49
N GLN A 41 16.58 -5.06 -6.29
CA GLN A 41 17.41 -4.58 -7.40
C GLN A 41 17.80 -5.67 -8.39
N ARG A 42 18.16 -6.87 -7.92
CA ARG A 42 18.46 -8.00 -8.79
C ARG A 42 17.25 -8.46 -9.59
N VAL A 43 16.09 -8.51 -8.95
CA VAL A 43 14.82 -8.88 -9.61
C VAL A 43 14.44 -7.82 -10.65
N VAL A 44 14.37 -6.55 -10.27
CA VAL A 44 14.03 -5.45 -11.18
C VAL A 44 15.00 -5.39 -12.37
N ALA A 45 16.30 -5.53 -12.13
CA ALA A 45 17.29 -5.54 -13.22
C ALA A 45 17.17 -6.73 -14.17
N ALA A 46 16.60 -7.87 -13.72
CA ALA A 46 16.39 -9.04 -14.56
C ALA A 46 15.10 -8.94 -15.41
N TYR A 47 14.11 -8.18 -14.95
CA TYR A 47 12.78 -8.13 -15.57
C TYR A 47 12.42 -6.81 -16.25
N ALA A 48 13.07 -5.70 -15.89
CA ALA A 48 12.82 -4.41 -16.52
C ALA A 48 13.37 -4.39 -17.96
N GLU A 49 12.65 -3.72 -18.85
CA GLU A 49 13.00 -3.62 -20.27
C GLU A 49 14.07 -2.55 -20.51
N ASN A 50 14.14 -1.54 -19.64
CA ASN A 50 15.06 -0.40 -19.79
C ASN A 50 15.44 0.26 -18.44
N ALA A 51 16.40 1.18 -18.50
CA ALA A 51 16.95 1.84 -17.32
C ALA A 51 15.96 2.80 -16.62
N ASP A 52 14.99 3.36 -17.35
CA ASP A 52 14.01 4.28 -16.79
C ASP A 52 12.92 3.52 -16.02
N GLU A 53 12.49 2.36 -16.54
CA GLU A 53 11.59 1.45 -15.85
C GLU A 53 12.23 0.88 -14.56
N CYS A 54 13.52 0.53 -14.60
CA CYS A 54 14.26 0.14 -13.39
C CYS A 54 14.14 1.20 -12.29
N ARG A 55 14.35 2.46 -12.62
CA ARG A 55 14.31 3.58 -11.64
C ARG A 55 12.90 3.77 -11.10
N MET A 56 11.89 3.71 -11.97
CA MET A 56 10.50 3.85 -11.57
C MET A 56 10.10 2.76 -10.57
N LEU A 57 10.39 1.50 -10.89
CA LEU A 57 10.05 0.35 -10.03
C LEU A 57 10.78 0.40 -8.69
N LEU A 58 12.07 0.77 -8.68
CA LEU A 58 12.82 0.93 -7.43
C LEU A 58 12.29 2.10 -6.59
N SER A 59 11.91 3.21 -7.23
CA SER A 59 11.31 4.34 -6.53
C SER A 59 9.96 4.00 -5.90
N MET A 60 9.14 3.16 -6.55
CA MET A 60 7.88 2.68 -5.98
C MET A 60 8.08 1.81 -4.74
N LEU A 61 9.23 1.13 -4.65
CA LEU A 61 9.63 0.35 -3.49
C LEU A 61 10.34 1.20 -2.42
N GLY A 62 10.54 2.50 -2.64
CA GLY A 62 11.34 3.36 -1.75
C GLY A 62 12.84 3.04 -1.77
N ILE A 63 13.33 2.35 -2.80
CA ILE A 63 14.74 1.96 -2.93
C ILE A 63 15.49 3.02 -3.74
N GLY A 64 16.41 3.71 -3.08
CA GLY A 64 17.31 4.68 -3.71
C GLY A 64 18.36 4.04 -4.63
N PRO A 65 19.09 4.85 -5.42
CA PRO A 65 20.22 4.36 -6.20
C PRO A 65 21.23 3.69 -5.26
N SER A 66 21.62 2.46 -5.57
CA SER A 66 22.65 1.76 -4.80
C SER A 66 23.92 2.60 -4.77
N ASP A 67 24.27 3.11 -3.58
CA ASP A 67 25.60 3.65 -3.33
C ASP A 67 26.59 2.51 -3.55
N LYS A 68 27.40 2.64 -4.60
CA LYS A 68 28.50 1.72 -4.88
C LYS A 68 29.58 2.01 -3.85
N HIS A 69 29.47 1.38 -2.69
CA HIS A 69 30.50 1.43 -1.66
C HIS A 69 31.66 0.47 -1.96
#